data_AF-A0A2R4WIP8-F1
#
_entry.id   AF-A0A2R4WIP8-F1
#
_cell.length_a   1.000
_cell.length_b   1.000
_cell.length_c   1.000
_cell.angle_alpha   90.00
_cell.angle_beta   90.00
_cell.angle_gamma   90.00
#
_symmetry.space_group_name_H-M   'P 1'
#
loop_
_entity.id
_entity.type
_entity.pdbx_description
1 polymer ?
#
loop_
_entity_poly.entity_id
_entity_poly.type
_entity_poly.pdbx_seq_one_letter_code
_entity_poly.pdbx_strand_id
1 'polypeptide(L)'
;MPLRTLLERIEHGIVDLAAGLRDGADVRETMHALRSALSDICALTETNPKILRIVERLLRAGERLAMAEARPRRSLAAARGAATRAFTALAAALVDTRPSRIAVSLGRGW
;
A
#
# COMPACT_ATOMS: atom_id res chain seq x y z
N MET A 1 7.24 -13.63 5.02
CA MET A 1 7.00 -12.34 5.69
C MET A 1 5.59 -12.35 6.24
N PRO A 2 5.40 -12.08 7.54
CA PRO A 2 4.09 -11.99 8.17
C PRO A 2 3.27 -10.83 7.58
N LEU A 3 1.94 -10.93 7.64
CA LEU A 3 1.08 -9.86 7.12
C LEU A 3 1.30 -8.54 7.85
N ARG A 4 1.53 -8.57 9.16
CA ARG A 4 1.81 -7.37 9.96
C ARG A 4 2.96 -6.56 9.36
N THR A 5 4.05 -7.23 8.99
CA THR A 5 5.21 -6.57 8.37
C THR A 5 4.88 -6.00 6.99
N LEU A 6 3.97 -6.62 6.22
CA LEU A 6 3.51 -6.05 4.95
C LEU A 6 2.75 -4.74 5.18
N LEU A 7 1.86 -4.72 6.18
CA LEU A 7 1.09 -3.54 6.55
C LEU A 7 2.00 -2.41 7.05
N GLU A 8 2.97 -2.73 7.91
CA GLU A 8 3.97 -1.77 8.40
C GLU A 8 4.79 -1.17 7.26
N ARG A 9 5.24 -1.98 6.29
CA ARG A 9 5.99 -1.47 5.12
C ARG A 9 5.16 -0.55 4.24
N ILE A 10 3.88 -0.89 4.06
CA ILE A 10 2.94 -0.05 3.30
C ILE A 10 2.71 1.28 4.02
N GLU A 11 2.49 1.24 5.33
CA GLU A 11 2.29 2.44 6.15
C GLU A 11 3.50 3.37 6.10
N HIS A 12 4.70 2.84 6.34
CA HIS A 12 5.94 3.60 6.24
C HIS A 12 6.12 4.20 4.84
N GLY A 13 5.91 3.42 3.77
CA GLY A 13 6.02 3.93 2.41
C GLY A 13 5.05 5.08 2.10
N ILE A 14 3.83 5.06 2.66
CA ILE A 14 2.87 6.17 2.54
C ILE A 14 3.38 7.40 3.30
N VAL A 15 3.91 7.22 4.50
CA VAL A 15 4.46 8.30 5.34
C VAL A 15 5.65 8.96 4.64
N ASP A 16 6.59 8.16 4.11
CA ASP A 16 7.78 8.64 3.43
C ASP A 16 7.41 9.43 2.17
N LEU A 17 6.53 8.87 1.32
CA LEU A 17 6.03 9.58 0.14
C LEU A 17 5.29 10.88 0.52
N ALA A 18 4.54 10.88 1.62
CA ALA A 18 3.81 12.06 2.09
C ALA A 18 4.72 13.12 2.75
N ALA A 19 5.89 12.73 3.25
CA ALA A 19 6.90 13.63 3.78
C ALA A 19 7.62 14.41 2.66
N GLY A 20 7.44 14.01 1.41
CA GLY A 20 8.08 14.64 0.25
C GLY A 20 9.57 14.28 0.21
N LEU A 21 9.85 13.00 -0.06
CA LEU A 21 11.19 12.51 -0.34
C LEU A 21 11.89 13.45 -1.33
N ARG A 22 13.13 13.80 -1.00
CA ARG A 22 13.88 14.88 -1.67
C ARG A 22 14.67 14.39 -2.89
N ASP A 23 14.88 13.09 -3.01
CA ASP A 23 15.55 12.47 -4.13
C ASP A 23 14.56 11.60 -4.92
N GLY A 24 14.56 11.75 -6.25
CA GLY A 24 13.81 10.89 -7.14
C GLY A 24 14.21 9.41 -7.04
N ALA A 25 15.44 9.10 -6.60
CA ALA A 25 15.85 7.73 -6.29
C ALA A 25 15.07 7.15 -5.10
N ASP A 26 15.00 7.88 -3.99
CA ASP A 26 14.25 7.49 -2.80
C ASP A 26 12.76 7.33 -3.12
N VAL A 27 12.18 8.22 -3.93
CA VAL A 27 10.78 8.13 -4.39
C VAL A 27 10.55 6.86 -5.18
N ARG A 28 11.44 6.52 -6.12
CA ARG A 28 11.32 5.32 -6.95
C ARG A 28 11.46 4.05 -6.12
N GLU A 29 12.42 4.00 -5.21
CA GLU A 29 12.64 2.88 -4.30
C GLU A 29 11.42 2.67 -3.39
N THR A 30 10.92 3.74 -2.78
CA THR A 30 9.74 3.69 -1.91
C THR A 30 8.50 3.23 -2.67
N MET A 31 8.29 3.72 -3.90
CA MET A 31 7.20 3.26 -4.76
C MET A 31 7.37 1.80 -5.22
N HIS A 32 8.61 1.33 -5.42
CA HIS A 32 8.89 -0.06 -5.75
C HIS A 32 8.58 -0.97 -4.56
N ALA A 33 9.03 -0.61 -3.36
CA ALA A 33 8.74 -1.33 -2.12
C ALA A 33 7.22 -1.40 -1.84
N LEU A 34 6.50 -0.28 -2.04
CA LEU A 34 5.05 -0.22 -1.91
C LEU A 34 4.34 -1.19 -2.89
N ARG A 35 4.74 -1.17 -4.17
CA ARG A 35 4.18 -2.08 -5.19
C ARG A 35 4.45 -3.54 -4.87
N SER A 36 5.66 -3.85 -4.42
CA SER A 36 6.04 -5.21 -4.02
C SER A 36 5.19 -5.70 -2.84
N ALA A 37 5.05 -4.89 -1.78
CA ALA A 37 4.24 -5.26 -0.62
C ALA A 37 2.75 -5.45 -0.98
N LEU A 38 2.21 -4.62 -1.87
CA LEU A 38 0.82 -4.76 -2.33
C LEU A 38 0.61 -5.98 -3.22
N SER A 39 1.61 -6.33 -4.05
CA SER A 39 1.61 -7.56 -4.84
C SER A 39 1.57 -8.80 -3.93
N ASP A 40 2.37 -8.80 -2.86
CA ASP A 40 2.35 -9.87 -1.86
C ASP A 40 0.97 -10.00 -1.19
N ILE A 41 0.32 -8.90 -0.85
CA ILE A 41 -1.06 -8.92 -0.31
C ILE A 41 -2.03 -9.55 -1.31
N CYS A 42 -1.95 -9.21 -2.60
CA CYS A 42 -2.79 -9.81 -3.63
C CYS A 42 -2.58 -11.33 -3.73
N ALA A 43 -1.33 -11.79 -3.65
CA ALA A 43 -1.00 -13.22 -3.66
C ALA A 43 -1.51 -13.95 -2.41
N LEU A 44 -1.44 -13.30 -1.24
CA LEU A 44 -1.94 -13.86 0.02
C LEU A 44 -3.46 -13.87 0.13
N THR A 45 -4.17 -13.12 -0.71
CA THR A 45 -5.63 -12.98 -0.66
C THR A 45 -6.35 -13.56 -1.88
N GLU A 46 -5.65 -14.33 -2.71
CA GLU A 46 -6.24 -15.11 -3.81
C GLU A 46 -7.09 -14.25 -4.77
N THR A 47 -6.63 -13.03 -5.06
CA THR A 47 -7.30 -12.13 -6.02
C THR A 47 -8.72 -11.72 -5.58
N ASN A 48 -8.96 -11.62 -4.26
CA ASN A 48 -10.23 -11.10 -3.73
C ASN A 48 -10.55 -9.72 -4.34
N PRO A 49 -11.69 -9.56 -5.05
CA PRO A 49 -11.99 -8.34 -5.82
C PRO A 49 -12.15 -7.09 -4.95
N LYS A 50 -12.56 -7.26 -3.68
CA LYS A 50 -12.59 -6.16 -2.69
C LYS A 50 -11.17 -5.70 -2.38
N ILE A 51 -10.25 -6.63 -2.14
CA ILE A 51 -8.83 -6.33 -1.86
C ILE A 51 -8.16 -5.67 -3.06
N LEU A 52 -8.35 -6.20 -4.28
CA LEU A 52 -7.78 -5.60 -5.50
C LEU A 52 -8.20 -4.14 -5.67
N ARG A 53 -9.50 -3.84 -5.50
CA ARG A 53 -10.00 -2.47 -5.62
C ARG A 53 -9.37 -1.53 -4.60
N ILE A 54 -9.12 -2.01 -3.38
CA ILE A 54 -8.48 -1.22 -2.34
C ILE A 54 -6.99 -1.02 -2.65
N VAL A 55 -6.30 -2.07 -3.10
CA VAL A 55 -4.90 -2.01 -3.54
C VAL A 55 -4.72 -1.02 -4.69
N GLU A 56 -5.58 -1.04 -5.71
CA GLU A 56 -5.55 -0.07 -6.82
C GLU A 56 -5.74 1.37 -6.34
N ARG A 57 -6.67 1.60 -5.39
CA ARG A 57 -6.87 2.92 -4.78
C ARG A 57 -5.62 3.39 -4.05
N LEU A 58 -4.96 2.48 -3.35
CA LEU A 58 -3.74 2.80 -2.61
C LEU A 58 -2.57 3.10 -3.54
N LEU A 59 -2.38 2.31 -4.59
CA LEU A 59 -1.37 2.55 -5.63
C LEU A 59 -1.54 3.92 -6.28
N ARG A 60 -2.77 4.25 -6.70
CA ARG A 60 -3.07 5.57 -7.29
C ARG A 60 -2.83 6.71 -6.30
N ALA A 61 -3.09 6.50 -5.01
CA ALA A 61 -2.80 7.51 -3.99
C ALA A 61 -1.28 7.67 -3.78
N GLY A 62 -0.53 6.57 -3.71
CA GLY A 62 0.94 6.57 -3.64
C GLY A 62 1.59 7.25 -4.84
N GLU A 63 1.13 6.97 -6.06
CA GLU A 63 1.62 7.64 -7.28
C GLU A 63 1.38 9.16 -7.25
N ARG A 64 0.25 9.60 -6.70
CA ARG A 64 -0.01 11.04 -6.53
C ARG A 64 0.90 11.67 -5.49
N LEU A 65 1.27 10.93 -4.45
CA LEU A 65 2.25 11.37 -3.45
C LEU A 65 3.66 11.41 -4.04
N ALA A 66 4.04 10.44 -4.88
CA ALA A 66 5.32 10.42 -5.59
C ALA A 66 5.51 11.61 -6.55
N MET A 67 4.41 12.23 -7.01
CA MET A 67 4.42 13.42 -7.86
C MET A 67 4.31 14.73 -7.06
N ALA A 68 4.62 14.71 -5.76
CA ALA A 68 4.45 15.84 -4.84
C ALA A 68 5.12 17.14 -5.30
N GLU A 69 6.32 17.05 -5.87
CA GLU A 69 7.11 18.22 -6.30
C GLU A 69 6.42 19.03 -7.40
N ALA A 70 5.54 18.40 -8.18
CA ALA A 70 4.84 19.05 -9.29
C ALA A 70 3.45 19.59 -8.90
N ARG A 71 3.05 19.55 -7.62
CA ARG A 71 1.65 19.78 -7.22
C ARG A 71 1.45 20.79 -6.08
N PRO A 72 0.30 21.50 -6.07
CA PRO A 72 -0.08 22.36 -4.94
C PRO A 72 -0.23 21.59 -3.62
N ARG A 73 0.12 22.22 -2.49
CA ARG A 73 0.01 21.64 -1.13
C ARG A 73 -1.37 21.04 -0.80
N ARG A 74 -2.45 21.66 -1.30
CA ARG A 74 -3.83 21.14 -1.13
C ARG A 74 -4.03 19.78 -1.82
N SER A 75 -3.41 19.58 -2.99
CA SER A 75 -3.44 18.31 -3.70
C SER A 75 -2.66 17.22 -2.95
N LEU A 76 -1.57 17.59 -2.27
CA LEU A 76 -0.78 16.67 -1.45
C LEU A 76 -1.55 16.22 -0.21
N ALA A 77 -2.18 17.15 0.51
CA ALA A 77 -3.03 16.81 1.65
C ALA A 77 -4.20 15.89 1.26
N ALA A 78 -4.81 16.13 0.09
CA ALA A 78 -5.87 15.26 -0.45
C ALA A 78 -5.33 13.87 -0.82
N ALA A 79 -4.15 13.78 -1.44
CA ALA A 79 -3.51 12.51 -1.77
C ALA A 79 -3.15 11.70 -0.51
N ARG A 80 -2.59 12.36 0.52
CA ARG A 80 -2.30 11.76 1.82
C ARG A 80 -3.56 11.21 2.47
N GLY A 81 -4.62 12.02 2.56
CA GLY A 81 -5.90 11.58 3.11
C GLY A 81 -6.50 10.40 2.33
N ALA A 82 -6.35 10.36 1.00
CA ALA A 82 -6.78 9.24 0.20
C ALA A 82 -5.96 7.97 0.49
N ALA A 83 -4.64 8.09 0.61
CA ALA A 83 -3.75 6.97 0.94
C ALA A 83 -4.07 6.39 2.33
N THR A 84 -4.19 7.23 3.35
CA THR A 84 -4.53 6.79 4.72
C THR A 84 -5.88 6.09 4.78
N ARG A 85 -6.90 6.62 4.10
CA ARG A 85 -8.22 5.96 4.02
C ARG A 85 -8.16 4.62 3.30
N ALA A 86 -7.42 4.53 2.19
CA ALA A 86 -7.26 3.29 1.46
C ALA A 86 -6.48 2.25 2.28
N PHE A 87 -5.44 2.66 3.01
CA PHE A 87 -4.71 1.79 3.92
C PHE A 87 -5.59 1.25 5.06
N THR A 88 -6.37 2.14 5.70
CA THR A 88 -7.32 1.73 6.75
C THR A 88 -8.34 0.73 6.22
N ALA A 89 -8.88 0.99 5.02
CA ALA A 89 -9.80 0.07 4.36
C ALA A 89 -9.15 -1.28 4.03
N LEU A 90 -7.87 -1.28 3.66
CA LEU A 90 -7.11 -2.50 3.36
C LEU A 90 -6.94 -3.34 4.63
N ALA A 91 -6.48 -2.73 5.72
CA ALA A 91 -6.31 -3.39 7.01
C ALA A 91 -7.65 -3.99 7.49
N ALA A 92 -8.74 -3.23 7.42
CA ALA A 92 -10.07 -3.72 7.78
C ALA A 92 -10.53 -4.88 6.88
N ALA A 93 -10.36 -4.77 5.56
CA ALA A 93 -10.77 -5.82 4.63
C ALA A 93 -9.97 -7.11 4.82
N LEU A 94 -8.71 -7.01 5.26
CA LEU A 94 -7.85 -8.15 5.54
C LEU A 94 -8.34 -8.93 6.77
N VAL A 95 -8.81 -8.26 7.83
CA VAL A 95 -9.40 -8.93 9.01
C VAL A 95 -10.55 -9.88 8.63
N ASP A 96 -11.37 -9.48 7.67
CA ASP A 96 -12.52 -10.28 7.20
C ASP A 96 -12.14 -11.33 6.14
N THR A 97 -10.90 -11.36 5.67
CA THR A 97 -10.47 -12.18 4.53
C THR A 97 -9.75 -13.44 5.01
N ARG A 98 -10.17 -14.60 4.49
CA ARG A 98 -9.42 -15.85 4.70
C ARG A 98 -8.11 -15.81 3.88
N PRO A 99 -6.99 -16.32 4.44
CA PRO A 99 -5.74 -16.42 3.69
C PRO A 99 -5.91 -17.36 2.49
N SER A 100 -5.16 -17.10 1.41
CA SER A 100 -5.12 -17.99 0.25
C SER A 100 -4.58 -19.37 0.63
N ARG A 101 -4.95 -20.41 -0.13
CA ARG A 101 -4.40 -21.77 0.02
C ARG A 101 -2.87 -21.76 -0.11
N ILE A 102 -2.34 -20.91 -0.99
CA ILE A 102 -0.90 -20.71 -1.15
C ILE A 102 -0.31 -20.10 0.13
N ALA A 103 -0.94 -19.07 0.70
CA ALA A 103 -0.51 -18.47 1.97
C ALA A 103 -0.49 -19.49 3.11
N VAL A 104 -1.52 -20.32 3.23
CA VAL A 104 -1.60 -21.39 4.24
C VAL A 104 -0.49 -22.43 4.02
N SER A 105 -0.29 -22.88 2.78
CA SER A 105 0.76 -23.85 2.41
C SER A 105 2.17 -23.34 2.73
N LEU A 106 2.39 -22.02 2.58
CA LEU A 106 3.66 -21.37 2.89
C LEU A 106 3.86 -21.03 4.38
N GLY A 107 2.94 -21.43 5.27
CA GLY A 107 2.98 -21.09 6.69
C GLY A 107 2.81 -19.58 6.95
N ARG A 108 2.16 -18.87 6.02
CA ARG A 108 1.87 -17.43 6.07
C ARG A 108 0.38 -17.14 6.25
N GLY A 109 -0.38 -18.12 6.75
CA GLY A 109 -1.79 -17.97 7.08
C GLY A 109 -1.97 -17.14 8.34
N TRP A 110 -1.65 -15.84 8.23
CA TRP A 110 -1.67 -14.80 9.28
C TRP A 110 -0.63 -14.97 10.38
#